data_AF-A0A7K5CTQ9-F1
#
_entry.id   AF-A0A7K5CTQ9-F1
#
_cell.length_a   1.000
_cell.length_b   1.000
_cell.length_c   1.000
_cell.angle_alpha   90.00
_cell.angle_beta   90.00
_cell.angle_gamma   90.00
#
_symmetry.space_group_name_H-M   'P 1'
#
loop_
_entity.id
_entity.type
_entity.pdbx_description
1 polymer ?
#
loop_
_entity_poly.entity_id
_entity_poly.type
_entity_poly.pdbx_seq_one_letter_code
_entity_poly.pdbx_strand_id
1 'polypeptide(L)'
;MEDLILNLDLTAPERRPKKEGGNRKHRSFVRRRRELERRGVLRQKQLPPNPGGPRRTPAKPPRSCPKENGSAGTGAPPKPKGRRGRGAAAAPPVPQDGPAKPKAKGRGAAGGPPGSTGGPPAPSKLVAMDCEMVGTGPGGRTSALARCSIVSYGGDVVYDRYVRPEAPIVDYRTRWSGIRRHHMDKAVPFRLAQRQVLRILAGKVVVGHAIHNDFKALRYSHPKALTRDTSRIPLLNRRGGFPENVPVSLKRLTKALLHQDIQVGTSGHSSVEDARATMELYKVVEEEWEQHLQQNPEQE
;
A
#
# COMPACT_ATOMS: atom_id res chain seq x y z
N MET A 1 72.67 39.12 -8.66
CA MET A 1 72.65 39.68 -7.30
C MET A 1 71.27 40.30 -7.11
N GLU A 2 70.21 39.51 -6.92
CA GLU A 2 69.99 38.53 -5.82
C GLU A 2 69.92 39.30 -4.48
N ASP A 3 68.91 39.14 -3.63
CA ASP A 3 68.27 37.87 -3.26
C ASP A 3 66.72 37.84 -3.26
N LEU A 4 66.17 36.63 -3.43
CA LEU A 4 64.82 36.28 -2.99
C LEU A 4 64.78 36.16 -1.46
N ILE A 5 63.83 36.80 -0.79
CA ILE A 5 63.43 36.43 0.58
C ILE A 5 61.98 35.96 0.56
N LEU A 6 61.80 34.66 0.82
CA LEU A 6 60.51 33.99 0.96
C LEU A 6 59.91 34.29 2.34
N ASN A 7 58.89 35.14 2.40
CA ASN A 7 58.07 35.28 3.61
C ASN A 7 57.16 34.06 3.77
N LEU A 8 57.59 33.10 4.57
CA LEU A 8 56.81 31.93 4.94
C LEU A 8 55.88 32.26 6.12
N ASP A 9 54.67 32.75 5.81
CA ASP A 9 53.65 33.07 6.82
C ASP A 9 53.09 31.79 7.48
N LEU A 10 53.46 31.56 8.74
CA LEU A 10 53.00 30.44 9.56
C LEU A 10 51.75 30.80 10.39
N THR A 11 50.75 31.44 9.79
CA THR A 11 49.45 31.66 10.42
C THR A 11 48.50 30.47 10.21
N ALA A 12 48.35 29.65 11.25
CA ALA A 12 47.33 28.60 11.28
C ALA A 12 45.92 29.22 11.22
N PRO A 13 45.00 28.75 10.37
CA PRO A 13 43.68 29.34 10.24
C PRO A 13 42.86 29.14 11.52
N GLU A 14 42.39 30.25 12.10
CA GLU A 14 41.52 30.21 13.28
C GLU A 14 40.29 29.32 13.03
N ARG A 15 40.08 28.35 13.92
CA ARG A 15 38.94 27.45 13.86
C ARG A 15 37.67 28.23 14.19
N ARG A 16 36.91 28.60 13.15
CA ARG A 16 35.55 29.17 13.27
C ARG A 16 34.76 28.40 14.35
N PRO A 17 34.16 29.08 15.35
CA PRO A 17 33.40 28.39 16.38
C PRO A 17 32.25 27.59 15.74
N LYS A 18 32.20 26.29 16.03
CA LYS A 18 31.10 25.43 15.58
C LYS A 18 29.79 26.02 16.09
N LYS A 19 28.82 26.25 15.20
CA LYS A 19 27.47 26.69 15.59
C LYS A 19 26.80 25.57 16.42
N GLU A 20 26.91 25.67 17.74
CA GLU A 20 26.22 24.80 18.71
C GLU A 20 24.71 25.10 18.74
N GLY A 21 24.05 24.75 17.64
CA GLY A 21 22.67 25.13 17.39
C GLY A 21 22.20 24.56 16.07
N GLY A 22 21.97 23.24 16.03
CA GLY A 22 21.28 22.62 14.90
C GLY A 22 19.93 23.30 14.62
N ASN A 23 19.42 23.14 13.39
CA ASN A 23 18.17 23.72 12.90
C ASN A 23 17.02 23.64 13.95
N ARG A 24 16.07 24.59 13.94
CA ARG A 24 14.85 24.62 14.79
C ARG A 24 14.24 23.23 15.06
N LYS A 25 14.15 22.36 14.04
CA LYS A 25 13.71 20.95 14.19
C LYS A 25 14.57 20.14 15.19
N HIS A 26 15.89 20.25 15.11
CA HIS A 26 16.84 19.62 16.02
C HIS A 26 16.72 20.20 17.45
N ARG A 27 16.60 21.53 17.61
CA ARG A 27 16.38 22.15 18.95
C ARG A 27 15.08 21.66 19.60
N SER A 28 13.99 21.55 18.83
CA SER A 28 12.73 20.95 19.31
C SER A 28 12.87 19.47 19.67
N PHE A 29 13.60 18.69 18.87
CA PHE A 29 13.90 17.28 19.17
C PHE A 29 14.70 17.13 20.48
N VAL A 30 15.78 17.90 20.66
CA VAL A 30 16.62 17.86 21.88
C VAL A 30 15.82 18.27 23.12
N ARG A 31 14.96 19.30 23.04
CA ARG A 31 14.06 19.67 24.14
C ARG A 31 13.08 18.55 24.50
N ARG A 32 12.39 17.97 23.50
CA ARG A 32 11.44 16.87 23.71
C ARG A 32 12.11 15.60 24.25
N ARG A 33 13.34 15.31 23.83
CA ARG A 33 14.14 14.20 24.37
C ARG A 33 14.47 14.40 25.85
N ARG A 34 15.02 15.57 26.24
CA ARG A 34 15.32 15.90 27.65
C ARG A 34 14.08 15.84 28.55
N GLU A 35 12.92 16.22 28.02
CA GLU A 35 11.65 16.10 28.74
C GLU A 35 11.24 14.64 28.97
N LEU A 36 11.36 13.77 27.96
CA LEU A 36 11.10 12.33 28.09
C LEU A 36 12.10 11.61 28.99
N GLU A 37 13.35 12.07 29.03
CA GLU A 37 14.39 11.62 29.96
C GLU A 37 14.03 12.00 31.40
N ARG A 38 13.64 13.27 31.66
CA ARG A 38 13.13 13.71 32.98
C ARG A 38 11.86 12.97 33.44
N ARG A 39 10.99 12.59 32.51
CA ARG A 39 9.77 11.80 32.80
C ARG A 39 10.03 10.29 32.91
N GLY A 40 11.28 9.81 32.78
CA GLY A 40 11.63 8.39 32.90
C GLY A 40 11.09 7.47 31.80
N VAL A 41 10.58 8.02 30.69
CA VAL A 41 9.86 7.26 29.65
C VAL A 41 10.82 6.55 28.67
N LEU A 42 12.08 6.99 28.61
CA LEU A 42 13.12 6.41 27.75
C LEU A 42 13.86 5.25 28.44
N ARG A 43 13.68 4.03 27.93
CA ARG A 43 14.43 2.85 28.40
C ARG A 43 15.93 2.98 28.11
N GLN A 44 16.74 2.57 29.08
CA GLN A 44 18.20 2.76 29.19
C GLN A 44 19.06 2.23 28.01
N LYS A 45 18.50 1.45 27.07
CA LYS A 45 19.19 0.90 25.89
C LYS A 45 19.40 1.89 24.72
N GLN A 46 19.11 3.18 24.89
CA GLN A 46 19.28 4.23 23.84
C GLN A 46 20.19 5.40 24.27
N LEU A 47 21.14 5.12 25.16
CA LEU A 47 22.28 5.99 25.44
C LEU A 47 23.47 5.57 24.55
N PRO A 48 24.26 6.51 24.01
CA PRO A 48 25.56 6.17 23.42
C PRO A 48 26.51 5.63 24.51
N PRO A 49 27.50 4.79 24.16
CA PRO A 49 28.45 4.27 25.14
C PRO A 49 29.30 5.41 25.71
N ASN A 50 29.52 5.39 27.04
CA ASN A 50 30.32 6.39 27.74
C ASN A 50 31.82 6.11 27.53
N PRO A 51 32.63 7.06 27.02
CA PRO A 51 34.07 6.90 26.90
C PRO A 51 34.74 7.15 28.26
N GLY A 52 34.75 6.13 29.13
CA GLY A 52 35.41 6.17 30.43
C GLY A 52 34.59 5.52 31.55
N GLY A 53 34.93 4.30 31.91
CA GLY A 53 34.33 3.57 33.03
C GLY A 53 34.74 2.09 33.02
N PRO A 54 35.19 1.51 34.15
CA PRO A 54 35.80 0.19 34.16
C PRO A 54 34.80 -0.95 33.92
N ARG A 55 35.31 -1.99 33.23
CA ARG A 55 34.56 -3.16 32.75
C ARG A 55 34.09 -4.03 33.92
N ARG A 56 32.78 -4.26 34.08
CA ARG A 56 32.22 -5.25 35.01
C ARG A 56 31.69 -6.48 34.26
N THR A 57 32.01 -7.66 34.78
CA THR A 57 31.61 -8.98 34.28
C THR A 57 30.18 -9.35 34.70
N PRO A 58 29.48 -10.24 33.96
CA PRO A 58 28.11 -10.62 34.29
C PRO A 58 28.05 -11.70 35.40
N ALA A 59 27.16 -11.51 36.38
CA ALA A 59 26.84 -12.50 37.41
C ALA A 59 25.61 -13.35 37.03
N LYS A 60 25.54 -14.59 37.55
CA LYS A 60 24.50 -15.60 37.28
C LYS A 60 23.14 -15.26 37.94
N PRO A 61 22.02 -15.84 37.46
CA PRO A 61 20.70 -15.66 38.07
C PRO A 61 20.44 -16.63 39.25
N PRO A 62 19.64 -16.23 40.27
CA PRO A 62 19.14 -17.14 41.29
C PRO A 62 17.87 -17.92 40.84
N ARG A 63 17.57 -19.00 41.57
CA ARG A 63 16.47 -19.95 41.30
C ARG A 63 15.32 -19.82 42.32
N SER A 64 14.21 -20.50 41.97
CA SER A 64 13.23 -21.17 42.85
C SER A 64 12.19 -20.36 43.65
N CYS A 65 10.97 -20.89 43.64
CA CYS A 65 9.80 -20.52 44.42
C CYS A 65 9.88 -21.03 45.88
N PRO A 66 8.88 -20.67 46.70
CA PRO A 66 8.02 -21.72 47.28
C PRO A 66 6.52 -21.50 47.02
N LYS A 67 5.74 -22.57 47.26
CA LYS A 67 4.26 -22.58 47.31
C LYS A 67 3.80 -22.37 48.76
N GLU A 68 2.58 -21.86 48.96
CA GLU A 68 1.70 -22.30 50.05
C GLU A 68 0.22 -22.36 49.58
N ASN A 69 -0.62 -23.07 50.34
CA ASN A 69 -1.98 -23.53 49.96
C ASN A 69 -3.09 -22.94 50.85
N GLY A 70 -4.34 -23.01 50.37
CA GLY A 70 -5.59 -22.85 51.13
C GLY A 70 -6.68 -22.19 50.26
N SER A 71 -7.72 -22.85 49.73
CA SER A 71 -8.89 -23.50 50.36
C SER A 71 -9.72 -22.54 51.24
N ALA A 72 -11.04 -22.38 51.11
CA ALA A 72 -12.07 -23.01 50.25
C ALA A 72 -13.33 -22.11 50.16
N GLY A 73 -14.41 -22.56 49.48
CA GLY A 73 -15.77 -21.98 49.56
C GLY A 73 -16.31 -21.41 48.24
N THR A 74 -17.02 -22.18 47.40
CA THR A 74 -18.49 -22.48 47.43
C THR A 74 -19.41 -21.31 47.08
N GLY A 75 -20.25 -21.45 46.04
CA GLY A 75 -21.46 -20.63 45.87
C GLY A 75 -21.82 -20.28 44.42
N ALA A 76 -22.55 -21.16 43.73
CA ALA A 76 -23.21 -20.84 42.45
C ALA A 76 -24.70 -21.24 42.51
N PRO A 77 -25.64 -20.33 42.19
CA PRO A 77 -27.02 -20.68 41.85
C PRO A 77 -27.46 -20.01 40.51
N PRO A 78 -28.69 -20.18 39.99
CA PRO A 78 -28.91 -21.17 38.94
C PRO A 78 -29.58 -20.65 37.65
N LYS A 79 -29.64 -21.51 36.61
CA LYS A 79 -30.48 -21.29 35.42
C LYS A 79 -31.96 -21.64 35.70
N PRO A 80 -32.94 -20.93 35.14
CA PRO A 80 -34.32 -21.42 35.04
C PRO A 80 -34.49 -22.42 33.88
N LYS A 81 -35.47 -23.33 34.01
CA LYS A 81 -35.93 -24.30 32.98
C LYS A 81 -37.35 -23.95 32.52
N GLY A 82 -37.70 -24.33 31.29
CA GLY A 82 -39.06 -24.28 30.72
C GLY A 82 -39.13 -23.44 29.43
N ARG A 83 -39.94 -23.76 28.42
CA ARG A 83 -41.06 -24.73 28.33
C ARG A 83 -41.12 -25.37 26.92
N ARG A 84 -41.85 -26.48 26.78
CA ARG A 84 -42.00 -27.29 25.55
C ARG A 84 -43.08 -26.75 24.59
N GLY A 85 -42.88 -27.00 23.29
CA GLY A 85 -43.90 -27.13 22.23
C GLY A 85 -43.18 -27.62 20.97
N ARG A 86 -43.26 -28.88 20.52
CA ARG A 86 -44.39 -29.61 19.89
C ARG A 86 -44.95 -28.91 18.64
N GLY A 87 -44.66 -29.51 17.48
CA GLY A 87 -45.18 -29.14 16.16
C GLY A 87 -44.47 -29.97 15.10
N ALA A 88 -45.07 -31.08 14.67
CA ALA A 88 -44.52 -31.99 13.66
C ALA A 88 -45.59 -32.32 12.61
N ALA A 89 -45.24 -32.16 11.33
CA ALA A 89 -45.87 -32.75 10.14
C ALA A 89 -44.85 -32.54 9.00
N ALA A 90 -44.22 -33.55 8.39
CA ALA A 90 -44.77 -34.64 7.57
C ALA A 90 -45.18 -34.19 6.15
N ALA A 91 -44.36 -34.57 5.16
CA ALA A 91 -44.73 -34.68 3.74
C ALA A 91 -45.58 -35.97 3.53
N PRO A 92 -46.28 -36.22 2.39
CA PRO A 92 -45.70 -36.39 1.03
C PRO A 92 -46.72 -35.96 -0.09
N PRO A 93 -46.77 -36.51 -1.34
CA PRO A 93 -45.78 -37.20 -2.17
C PRO A 93 -45.56 -36.53 -3.56
N VAL A 94 -44.71 -37.15 -4.39
CA VAL A 94 -44.48 -36.88 -5.82
C VAL A 94 -45.37 -37.77 -6.70
N PRO A 95 -45.73 -37.36 -7.92
CA PRO A 95 -45.61 -38.29 -9.05
C PRO A 95 -44.79 -37.72 -10.22
N GLN A 96 -44.24 -38.63 -11.02
CA GLN A 96 -43.35 -38.37 -12.16
C GLN A 96 -44.17 -38.39 -13.46
N ASP A 97 -43.69 -37.72 -14.52
CA ASP A 97 -43.64 -38.31 -15.86
C ASP A 97 -42.79 -37.48 -16.85
N GLY A 98 -42.02 -38.18 -17.68
CA GLY A 98 -41.40 -37.66 -18.93
C GLY A 98 -42.14 -38.22 -20.16
N PRO A 99 -41.69 -38.03 -21.42
CA PRO A 99 -40.31 -37.88 -21.88
C PRO A 99 -40.11 -36.53 -22.67
N ALA A 100 -39.15 -36.28 -23.57
CA ALA A 100 -38.13 -37.09 -24.26
C ALA A 100 -36.87 -36.28 -24.66
N LYS A 101 -36.02 -36.87 -25.51
CA LYS A 101 -34.86 -36.25 -26.18
C LYS A 101 -35.17 -35.84 -27.63
N PRO A 102 -34.34 -34.97 -28.22
CA PRO A 102 -33.59 -35.43 -29.40
C PRO A 102 -32.06 -35.42 -29.23
N LYS A 103 -31.37 -36.18 -30.10
CA LYS A 103 -29.91 -36.36 -30.18
C LYS A 103 -29.29 -35.44 -31.24
N ALA A 104 -27.95 -35.43 -31.27
CA ALA A 104 -27.05 -35.04 -32.37
C ALA A 104 -26.75 -33.52 -32.50
N LYS A 105 -25.54 -33.10 -32.91
CA LYS A 105 -24.34 -33.83 -33.37
C LYS A 105 -23.09 -33.03 -32.99
N GLY A 106 -21.99 -33.69 -32.63
CA GLY A 106 -20.73 -33.00 -32.38
C GLY A 106 -20.01 -32.64 -33.68
N ARG A 107 -19.31 -31.50 -33.67
CA ARG A 107 -18.12 -31.26 -34.48
C ARG A 107 -17.09 -30.57 -33.60
N GLY A 108 -15.96 -31.24 -33.36
CA GLY A 108 -14.79 -30.59 -32.80
C GLY A 108 -14.17 -29.69 -33.86
N ALA A 109 -13.91 -28.44 -33.51
CA ALA A 109 -12.93 -27.61 -34.19
C ALA A 109 -11.81 -27.35 -33.17
N ALA A 110 -10.61 -27.84 -33.45
CA ALA A 110 -9.43 -27.51 -32.67
C ALA A 110 -9.08 -26.04 -32.96
N GLY A 111 -9.58 -25.14 -32.11
CA GLY A 111 -9.13 -23.75 -32.10
C GLY A 111 -7.71 -23.71 -31.55
N GLY A 112 -6.72 -23.47 -32.43
CA GLY A 112 -5.38 -23.05 -32.01
C GLY A 112 -5.44 -21.74 -31.21
N PRO A 113 -4.32 -21.32 -30.60
CA PRO A 113 -4.30 -20.06 -29.86
C PRO A 113 -4.75 -18.91 -30.77
N PRO A 114 -5.63 -18.00 -30.30
CA PRO A 114 -6.05 -16.87 -31.11
C PRO A 114 -4.80 -16.03 -31.43
N GLY A 115 -4.51 -15.88 -32.72
CA GLY A 115 -3.35 -15.12 -33.18
C GLY A 115 -3.38 -13.71 -32.61
N SER A 116 -2.22 -13.23 -32.16
CA SER A 116 -2.08 -11.86 -31.65
C SER A 116 -2.42 -10.87 -32.76
N THR A 117 -3.60 -10.25 -32.65
CA THR A 117 -3.87 -8.99 -33.34
C THR A 117 -2.86 -7.97 -32.82
N GLY A 118 -1.85 -7.63 -33.61
CA GLY A 118 -0.67 -6.85 -33.19
C GLY A 118 -0.92 -5.36 -32.95
N GLY A 119 -2.05 -5.02 -32.33
CA GLY A 119 -2.39 -3.68 -31.87
C GLY A 119 -2.57 -3.64 -30.35
N PRO A 120 -2.81 -2.46 -29.77
CA PRO A 120 -2.99 -2.30 -28.33
C PRO A 120 -4.16 -3.16 -27.79
N PRO A 121 -4.14 -3.55 -26.49
CA PRO A 121 -5.21 -4.30 -25.87
C PRO A 121 -6.55 -3.58 -26.03
N ALA A 122 -7.61 -4.31 -26.40
CA ALA A 122 -8.93 -3.72 -26.55
C ALA A 122 -9.35 -2.94 -25.27
N PRO A 123 -9.96 -1.75 -25.35
CA PRO A 123 -10.31 -0.92 -24.19
C PRO A 123 -11.07 -1.63 -23.05
N SER A 124 -11.85 -2.67 -23.36
CA SER A 124 -12.56 -3.50 -22.36
C SER A 124 -11.64 -4.38 -21.51
N LYS A 125 -10.39 -4.59 -21.93
CA LYS A 125 -9.32 -5.30 -21.22
C LYS A 125 -8.49 -4.39 -20.31
N LEU A 126 -8.52 -3.08 -20.54
CA LEU A 126 -7.76 -2.09 -19.77
C LEU A 126 -8.57 -1.57 -18.57
N VAL A 127 -7.90 -1.43 -17.43
CA VAL A 127 -8.39 -0.70 -16.25
C VAL A 127 -7.23 0.04 -15.61
N ALA A 128 -7.49 1.20 -14.99
CA ALA A 128 -6.54 1.82 -14.06
C ALA A 128 -6.97 1.57 -12.62
N MET A 129 -6.00 1.43 -11.72
CA MET A 129 -6.22 1.22 -10.28
C MET A 129 -5.31 2.12 -9.45
N ASP A 130 -5.87 2.66 -8.36
CA ASP A 130 -5.13 3.35 -7.30
C ASP A 130 -5.75 3.01 -5.92
N CYS A 131 -4.92 3.02 -4.87
CA CYS A 131 -5.29 2.67 -3.51
C CYS A 131 -4.82 3.68 -2.47
N GLU A 132 -5.71 4.00 -1.53
CA GLU A 132 -5.37 4.77 -0.34
C GLU A 132 -4.93 3.84 0.80
N MET A 133 -3.78 4.14 1.41
CA MET A 133 -3.19 3.35 2.50
C MET A 133 -3.22 4.05 3.86
N VAL A 134 -3.59 3.32 4.90
CA VAL A 134 -3.45 3.71 6.31
C VAL A 134 -2.25 3.03 6.97
N GLY A 135 -1.79 3.56 8.10
CA GLY A 135 -0.74 3.00 8.94
C GLY A 135 -1.27 2.01 9.96
N THR A 136 -0.72 0.81 9.96
CA THR A 136 -0.99 -0.29 10.91
C THR A 136 0.31 -0.77 11.56
N GLY A 137 0.18 -1.60 12.61
CA GLY A 137 1.32 -2.17 13.33
C GLY A 137 2.13 -1.14 14.13
N PRO A 138 3.31 -1.53 14.66
CA PRO A 138 4.12 -0.67 15.53
C PRO A 138 4.44 0.69 14.91
N GLY A 139 3.92 1.75 15.50
CA GLY A 139 4.10 3.13 15.04
C GLY A 139 3.50 3.43 13.66
N GLY A 140 2.51 2.67 13.21
CA GLY A 140 1.81 2.91 11.92
C GLY A 140 2.68 2.67 10.68
N ARG A 141 3.81 1.97 10.81
CA ARG A 141 4.80 1.79 9.74
C ARG A 141 4.34 0.85 8.61
N THR A 142 3.44 -0.08 8.89
CA THR A 142 2.91 -1.01 7.88
C THR A 142 1.75 -0.35 7.13
N SER A 143 1.95 -0.03 5.86
CA SER A 143 0.87 0.40 4.96
C SER A 143 -0.15 -0.72 4.77
N ALA A 144 -1.43 -0.43 4.98
CA ALA A 144 -2.55 -1.35 4.73
C ALA A 144 -3.66 -0.67 3.92
N LEU A 145 -4.31 -1.42 3.04
CA LEU A 145 -5.36 -0.94 2.13
C LEU A 145 -6.58 -0.39 2.89
N ALA A 146 -6.98 0.85 2.60
CA ALA A 146 -8.12 1.53 3.21
C ALA A 146 -9.14 2.13 2.24
N ARG A 147 -8.77 2.33 0.97
CA ARG A 147 -9.68 2.54 -0.16
C ARG A 147 -9.04 1.93 -1.40
N CYS A 148 -9.83 1.33 -2.28
CA CYS A 148 -9.38 0.92 -3.61
C CYS A 148 -10.36 1.50 -4.64
N SER A 149 -9.81 2.11 -5.68
CA SER A 149 -10.56 2.62 -6.82
C SER A 149 -10.04 1.98 -8.10
N ILE A 150 -10.95 1.54 -8.96
CA ILE A 150 -10.68 0.98 -10.28
C ILE A 150 -11.57 1.71 -11.29
N VAL A 151 -10.97 2.18 -12.39
CA VAL A 151 -11.70 2.84 -13.48
C VAL A 151 -11.53 2.10 -14.80
N SER A 152 -12.53 2.24 -15.68
CA SER A 152 -12.50 1.77 -17.07
C SER A 152 -11.44 2.53 -17.88
N TYR A 153 -11.14 2.06 -19.09
CA TYR A 153 -10.42 2.86 -20.09
C TYR A 153 -11.06 4.24 -20.32
N GLY A 154 -12.40 4.35 -20.26
CA GLY A 154 -13.13 5.62 -20.37
C GLY A 154 -13.07 6.52 -19.13
N GLY A 155 -12.50 6.05 -18.00
CA GLY A 155 -12.50 6.78 -16.73
C GLY A 155 -13.76 6.57 -15.87
N ASP A 156 -14.67 5.68 -16.27
CA ASP A 156 -15.85 5.30 -15.49
C ASP A 156 -15.45 4.50 -14.25
N VAL A 157 -16.12 4.74 -13.12
CA VAL A 157 -15.81 3.99 -11.88
C VAL A 157 -16.37 2.58 -11.95
N VAL A 158 -15.48 1.59 -12.06
CA VAL A 158 -15.80 0.15 -12.03
C VAL A 158 -15.87 -0.36 -10.58
N TYR A 159 -15.03 0.19 -9.70
CA TYR A 159 -15.01 -0.11 -8.28
C TYR A 159 -14.53 1.12 -7.51
N ASP A 160 -15.24 1.51 -6.44
CA ASP A 160 -14.72 2.44 -5.44
C ASP A 160 -15.30 2.05 -4.09
N ARG A 161 -14.45 1.57 -3.17
CA ARG A 161 -14.86 1.16 -1.82
C ARG A 161 -13.79 1.49 -0.80
N TYR A 162 -14.23 2.03 0.33
CA TYR A 162 -13.46 1.99 1.57
C TYR A 162 -13.32 0.54 2.05
N VAL A 163 -12.11 0.19 2.47
CA VAL A 163 -11.70 -1.13 2.91
C VAL A 163 -11.30 -1.06 4.38
N ARG A 164 -11.76 -2.02 5.20
CA ARG A 164 -11.34 -2.14 6.59
C ARG A 164 -10.16 -3.12 6.66
N PRO A 165 -8.94 -2.67 7.03
CA PRO A 165 -7.79 -3.56 7.22
C PRO A 165 -8.07 -4.64 8.27
N GLU A 166 -7.39 -5.79 8.17
CA GLU A 166 -7.43 -6.83 9.21
C GLU A 166 -6.71 -6.39 10.50
N ALA A 167 -5.64 -5.59 10.37
CA ALA A 167 -4.87 -5.09 11.49
C ALA A 167 -5.44 -3.74 11.99
N PRO A 168 -5.41 -3.46 13.31
CA PRO A 168 -5.83 -2.17 13.84
C PRO A 168 -5.11 -0.98 13.20
N ILE A 169 -5.88 0.04 12.83
CA ILE A 169 -5.37 1.31 12.30
C ILE A 169 -4.75 2.10 13.46
N VAL A 170 -3.50 2.50 13.28
CA VAL A 170 -2.72 3.31 14.24
C VAL A 170 -2.58 4.75 13.75
N ASP A 171 -2.51 4.95 12.43
CA ASP A 171 -2.47 6.27 11.79
C ASP A 171 -3.32 6.25 10.52
N TYR A 172 -4.26 7.17 10.39
CA TYR A 172 -5.09 7.28 9.19
C TYR A 172 -4.35 7.88 7.99
N ARG A 173 -3.22 8.58 8.22
CA ARG A 173 -2.44 9.27 7.18
C ARG A 173 -3.27 10.27 6.35
N THR A 174 -4.34 10.83 6.93
CA THR A 174 -5.39 11.60 6.24
C THR A 174 -4.87 12.71 5.32
N ARG A 175 -3.75 13.36 5.68
CA ARG A 175 -3.10 14.39 4.84
C ARG A 175 -2.75 13.87 3.43
N TRP A 176 -2.42 12.60 3.31
CA TRP A 176 -2.10 11.92 2.07
C TRP A 176 -3.30 11.10 1.60
N SER A 177 -3.86 10.26 2.47
CA SER A 177 -4.81 9.20 2.08
C SER A 177 -6.27 9.64 1.92
N GLY A 178 -6.61 10.84 2.42
CA GLY A 178 -8.00 11.28 2.60
C GLY A 178 -8.82 10.49 3.62
N ILE A 179 -8.31 9.36 4.14
CA ILE A 179 -9.07 8.45 4.99
C ILE A 179 -9.30 9.05 6.38
N ARG A 180 -10.54 8.94 6.85
CA ARG A 180 -11.00 9.40 8.17
C ARG A 180 -11.66 8.23 8.90
N ARG A 181 -11.74 8.32 10.24
CA ARG A 181 -12.33 7.26 11.07
C ARG A 181 -13.72 6.84 10.60
N HIS A 182 -14.59 7.79 10.25
CA HIS A 182 -15.97 7.48 9.83
C HIS A 182 -16.06 6.72 8.49
N HIS A 183 -15.06 6.82 7.60
CA HIS A 183 -15.00 5.99 6.40
C HIS A 183 -14.95 4.49 6.76
N MET A 184 -14.38 4.15 7.92
CA MET A 184 -14.26 2.76 8.38
C MET A 184 -15.57 2.19 8.91
N ASP A 185 -16.59 2.99 9.23
CA ASP A 185 -17.83 2.52 9.86
C ASP A 185 -18.61 1.58 8.91
N LYS A 186 -18.67 1.93 7.62
CA LYS A 186 -19.31 1.14 6.54
C LYS A 186 -18.31 0.49 5.57
N ALA A 187 -17.02 0.46 5.92
CA ALA A 187 -15.98 -0.09 5.05
C ALA A 187 -16.09 -1.63 4.87
N VAL A 188 -15.79 -2.08 3.65
CA VAL A 188 -15.82 -3.50 3.27
C VAL A 188 -14.65 -4.24 3.95
N PRO A 189 -14.84 -5.40 4.60
CA PRO A 189 -13.73 -6.17 5.17
C PRO A 189 -12.69 -6.55 4.11
N PHE A 190 -11.40 -6.41 4.43
CA PHE A 190 -10.27 -6.63 3.51
C PHE A 190 -10.42 -7.87 2.60
N ARG A 191 -10.76 -9.05 3.15
CA ARG A 191 -10.90 -10.29 2.36
C ARG A 191 -12.08 -10.31 1.39
N LEU A 192 -13.12 -9.53 1.63
CA LEU A 192 -14.22 -9.37 0.69
C LEU A 192 -13.83 -8.39 -0.43
N ALA A 193 -13.24 -7.24 -0.07
CA ALA A 193 -12.74 -6.26 -1.02
C ALA A 193 -11.66 -6.87 -1.94
N GLN A 194 -10.69 -7.59 -1.38
CA GLN A 194 -9.65 -8.29 -2.11
C GLN A 194 -10.24 -9.23 -3.18
N ARG A 195 -11.19 -10.10 -2.81
CA ARG A 195 -11.85 -11.01 -3.78
C ARG A 195 -12.61 -10.26 -4.88
N GLN A 196 -13.25 -9.14 -4.56
CA GLN A 196 -13.96 -8.31 -5.54
C GLN A 196 -12.98 -7.67 -6.53
N VAL A 197 -11.91 -7.04 -6.02
CA VAL A 197 -10.85 -6.42 -6.83
C VAL A 197 -10.19 -7.47 -7.73
N LEU A 198 -9.73 -8.61 -7.18
CA LEU A 198 -9.07 -9.64 -7.97
C LEU A 198 -9.95 -10.25 -9.07
N ARG A 199 -11.28 -10.32 -8.85
CA ARG A 199 -12.24 -10.73 -9.89
C ARG A 199 -12.33 -9.71 -11.03
N ILE A 200 -12.13 -8.42 -10.76
CA ILE A 200 -12.10 -7.35 -11.77
C ILE A 200 -10.77 -7.37 -12.54
N LEU A 201 -9.63 -7.53 -11.84
CA LEU A 201 -8.30 -7.54 -12.46
C LEU A 201 -7.98 -8.82 -13.25
N ALA A 202 -8.76 -9.89 -13.09
CA ALA A 202 -8.51 -11.19 -13.74
C ALA A 202 -8.54 -11.07 -15.29
N GLY A 203 -7.40 -11.35 -15.93
CA GLY A 203 -7.27 -11.30 -17.39
C GLY A 203 -7.41 -9.90 -17.99
N LYS A 204 -7.17 -8.86 -17.18
CA LYS A 204 -7.09 -7.46 -17.60
C LYS A 204 -5.65 -6.98 -17.60
N VAL A 205 -5.40 -5.95 -18.39
CA VAL A 205 -4.22 -5.09 -18.30
C VAL A 205 -4.51 -4.01 -17.26
N VAL A 206 -3.62 -3.86 -16.27
CA VAL A 206 -3.80 -2.96 -15.13
C VAL A 206 -2.76 -1.83 -15.18
N VAL A 207 -3.25 -0.63 -15.40
CA VAL A 207 -2.50 0.62 -15.38
C VAL A 207 -2.47 1.19 -13.95
N GLY A 208 -1.33 1.72 -13.52
CA GLY A 208 -1.22 2.42 -12.23
C GLY A 208 0.02 3.29 -12.15
N HIS A 209 0.22 3.96 -11.01
CA HIS A 209 1.36 4.84 -10.79
C HIS A 209 2.10 4.45 -9.51
N ALA A 210 3.31 3.89 -9.64
CA ALA A 210 4.01 3.16 -8.59
C ALA A 210 3.18 1.98 -8.03
N ILE A 211 2.43 1.30 -8.92
CA ILE A 211 1.37 0.30 -8.64
C ILE A 211 1.81 -0.90 -7.79
N HIS A 212 3.12 -1.16 -7.72
CA HIS A 212 3.71 -2.14 -6.83
C HIS A 212 3.39 -1.90 -5.34
N ASN A 213 3.06 -0.66 -4.94
CA ASN A 213 2.61 -0.33 -3.59
C ASN A 213 1.18 -0.81 -3.33
N ASP A 214 0.30 -0.62 -4.30
CA ASP A 214 -1.11 -1.01 -4.32
C ASP A 214 -1.24 -2.53 -4.30
N PHE A 215 -0.53 -3.23 -5.18
CA PHE A 215 -0.46 -4.69 -5.20
C PHE A 215 0.06 -5.26 -3.87
N LYS A 216 1.06 -4.61 -3.25
CA LYS A 216 1.55 -4.97 -1.92
C LYS A 216 0.49 -4.74 -0.82
N ALA A 217 -0.26 -3.62 -0.87
CA ALA A 217 -1.34 -3.34 0.07
C ALA A 217 -2.52 -4.30 -0.08
N LEU A 218 -2.83 -4.70 -1.32
CA LEU A 218 -3.82 -5.70 -1.71
C LEU A 218 -3.36 -7.14 -1.43
N ARG A 219 -2.07 -7.35 -1.09
CA ARG A 219 -1.41 -8.66 -0.94
C ARG A 219 -1.61 -9.55 -2.18
N TYR A 220 -1.28 -9.00 -3.33
CA TYR A 220 -1.44 -9.62 -4.64
C TYR A 220 -0.18 -9.40 -5.49
N SER A 221 0.01 -10.25 -6.49
CA SER A 221 1.02 -10.09 -7.54
C SER A 221 0.32 -10.23 -8.88
N HIS A 222 0.25 -9.14 -9.64
CA HIS A 222 -0.28 -9.17 -11.00
C HIS A 222 0.80 -9.62 -11.99
N PRO A 223 0.47 -10.30 -13.10
CA PRO A 223 1.45 -10.62 -14.14
C PRO A 223 2.10 -9.35 -14.69
N LYS A 224 3.43 -9.35 -14.82
CA LYS A 224 4.19 -8.19 -15.33
C LYS A 224 3.75 -7.80 -16.73
N ALA A 225 3.64 -8.77 -17.63
CA ALA A 225 3.15 -8.58 -19.00
C ALA A 225 1.74 -7.95 -19.11
N LEU A 226 0.96 -7.92 -18.02
CA LEU A 226 -0.35 -7.26 -17.93
C LEU A 226 -0.34 -6.02 -17.01
N THR A 227 0.83 -5.58 -16.52
CA THR A 227 0.98 -4.37 -15.71
C THR A 227 1.47 -3.22 -16.59
N ARG A 228 1.03 -1.98 -16.32
CA ARG A 228 1.65 -0.75 -16.85
C ARG A 228 1.86 0.24 -15.71
N ASP A 229 3.10 0.38 -15.24
CA ASP A 229 3.47 1.31 -14.17
C ASP A 229 3.96 2.65 -14.77
N THR A 230 3.05 3.62 -14.83
CA THR A 230 3.31 4.97 -15.38
C THR A 230 4.41 5.74 -14.64
N SER A 231 4.82 5.32 -13.44
CA SER A 231 5.93 5.95 -12.72
C SER A 231 7.31 5.49 -13.19
N ARG A 232 7.40 4.53 -14.11
CA ARG A 232 8.65 3.88 -14.54
C ARG A 232 8.94 3.97 -16.03
N ILE A 233 8.00 4.42 -16.84
CA ILE A 233 8.15 4.44 -18.30
C ILE A 233 8.93 5.67 -18.80
N PRO A 234 10.03 5.49 -19.57
CA PRO A 234 10.78 6.58 -20.17
C PRO A 234 9.95 7.50 -21.09
N LEU A 235 8.98 6.96 -21.84
CA LEU A 235 8.17 7.71 -22.80
C LEU A 235 7.40 8.87 -22.17
N LEU A 236 6.80 8.67 -20.99
CA LEU A 236 6.08 9.75 -20.28
C LEU A 236 7.04 10.85 -19.80
N ASN A 237 8.23 10.47 -19.34
CA ASN A 237 9.25 11.43 -18.94
C ASN A 237 9.75 12.24 -20.14
N ARG A 238 10.07 11.57 -21.27
CA ARG A 238 10.48 12.21 -22.53
C ARG A 238 9.44 13.24 -23.01
N ARG A 239 8.18 12.80 -23.15
CA ARG A 239 7.09 13.69 -23.58
C ARG A 239 6.82 14.82 -22.56
N GLY A 240 7.03 14.57 -21.27
CA GLY A 240 6.84 15.56 -20.20
C GLY A 240 8.03 16.49 -19.94
N GLY A 241 9.14 16.38 -20.68
CA GLY A 241 10.35 17.17 -20.47
C GLY A 241 11.12 16.83 -19.18
N PHE A 242 11.06 15.58 -18.73
CA PHE A 242 11.72 15.07 -17.52
C PHE A 242 12.83 14.07 -17.86
N PRO A 243 13.85 13.87 -16.98
CA PRO A 243 14.88 12.87 -17.20
C PRO A 243 14.30 11.45 -17.27
N GLU A 244 14.64 10.68 -18.30
CA GLU A 244 14.02 9.37 -18.58
C GLU A 244 14.31 8.30 -17.52
N ASN A 245 15.38 8.46 -16.73
CA ASN A 245 15.87 7.48 -15.76
C ASN A 245 15.42 7.72 -14.30
N VAL A 246 14.45 8.61 -14.05
CA VAL A 246 13.94 8.89 -12.69
C VAL A 246 12.42 8.75 -12.59
N PRO A 247 11.86 8.24 -11.48
CA PRO A 247 10.42 8.26 -11.28
C PRO A 247 9.93 9.69 -11.08
N VAL A 248 8.98 10.13 -11.91
CA VAL A 248 8.29 11.41 -11.79
C VAL A 248 6.93 11.18 -11.13
N SER A 249 6.52 12.05 -10.21
CA SER A 249 5.22 11.90 -9.53
C SER A 249 4.03 12.15 -10.46
N LEU A 250 2.94 11.42 -10.23
CA LEU A 250 1.68 11.54 -10.97
C LEU A 250 1.28 13.01 -11.18
N LYS A 251 1.21 13.80 -10.10
CA LYS A 251 0.90 15.23 -10.15
C LYS A 251 1.78 16.05 -11.11
N ARG A 252 3.07 15.73 -11.24
CA ARG A 252 3.99 16.42 -12.16
C ARG A 252 3.78 15.98 -13.61
N LEU A 253 3.60 14.68 -13.86
CA LEU A 253 3.27 14.15 -15.19
C LEU A 253 1.93 14.69 -15.68
N THR A 254 0.88 14.60 -14.86
CA THR A 254 -0.46 15.13 -15.16
C THR A 254 -0.43 16.61 -15.46
N LYS A 255 0.33 17.41 -14.70
CA LYS A 255 0.44 18.85 -14.96
C LYS A 255 1.19 19.19 -16.26
N ALA A 256 2.24 18.43 -16.59
CA ALA A 256 3.04 18.65 -17.79
C ALA A 256 2.32 18.19 -19.08
N LEU A 257 1.69 17.01 -19.04
CA LEU A 257 1.15 16.32 -20.22
C LEU A 257 -0.35 16.54 -20.44
N LEU A 258 -1.13 16.69 -19.37
CA LEU A 258 -2.59 16.85 -19.42
C LEU A 258 -3.04 18.25 -19.00
N HIS A 259 -2.10 19.12 -18.62
CA HIS A 259 -2.32 20.50 -18.12
C HIS A 259 -3.22 20.63 -16.87
N GLN A 260 -3.57 19.51 -16.24
CA GLN A 260 -4.48 19.40 -15.09
C GLN A 260 -3.74 19.47 -13.75
N ASP A 261 -4.37 20.09 -12.74
CA ASP A 261 -3.93 20.05 -11.35
C ASP A 261 -4.77 19.04 -10.56
N ILE A 262 -4.17 17.91 -10.21
CA ILE A 262 -4.75 16.88 -9.33
C ILE A 262 -4.20 16.98 -7.90
N GLN A 263 -4.77 16.25 -6.94
CA GLN A 263 -4.34 16.22 -5.53
C GLN A 263 -4.29 17.65 -4.96
N VAL A 264 -5.39 18.39 -5.16
CA VAL A 264 -5.54 19.79 -4.75
C VAL A 264 -6.19 19.93 -3.37
N GLY A 265 -5.82 20.98 -2.63
CA GLY A 265 -6.33 21.23 -1.28
C GLY A 265 -5.61 20.45 -0.17
N THR A 266 -6.29 20.27 0.97
CA THR A 266 -5.72 19.74 2.22
C THR A 266 -6.42 18.50 2.76
N SER A 267 -7.44 18.02 2.05
CA SER A 267 -8.31 16.91 2.51
C SER A 267 -7.69 15.52 2.36
N GLY A 268 -6.53 15.41 1.72
CA GLY A 268 -5.95 14.16 1.23
C GLY A 268 -6.21 13.95 -0.25
N HIS A 269 -5.67 12.86 -0.80
CA HIS A 269 -5.82 12.48 -2.20
C HIS A 269 -7.17 11.78 -2.42
N SER A 270 -7.47 11.50 -3.69
CA SER A 270 -8.61 10.69 -4.08
C SER A 270 -8.18 9.68 -5.13
N SER A 271 -8.06 8.42 -4.72
CA SER A 271 -7.78 7.29 -5.62
C SER A 271 -8.64 7.21 -6.89
N VAL A 272 -9.84 7.82 -6.94
CA VAL A 272 -10.62 7.93 -8.20
C VAL A 272 -10.05 8.98 -9.14
N GLU A 273 -9.55 10.11 -8.62
CA GLU A 273 -8.85 11.13 -9.39
C GLU A 273 -7.50 10.59 -9.88
N ASP A 274 -6.74 9.96 -8.99
CA ASP A 274 -5.40 9.43 -9.29
C ASP A 274 -5.46 8.27 -10.29
N ALA A 275 -6.42 7.34 -10.18
CA ALA A 275 -6.63 6.28 -11.17
C ALA A 275 -7.04 6.83 -12.55
N ARG A 276 -7.87 7.89 -12.61
CA ARG A 276 -8.24 8.55 -13.88
C ARG A 276 -7.04 9.24 -14.52
N ALA A 277 -6.33 10.07 -13.77
CA ALA A 277 -5.13 10.75 -14.24
C ALA A 277 -4.08 9.74 -14.77
N THR A 278 -3.96 8.58 -14.11
CA THR A 278 -3.09 7.50 -14.56
C THR A 278 -3.55 6.88 -15.88
N MET A 279 -4.86 6.62 -16.06
CA MET A 279 -5.40 6.12 -17.33
C MET A 279 -5.19 7.13 -18.48
N GLU A 280 -5.45 8.41 -18.25
CA GLU A 280 -5.22 9.45 -19.26
C GLU A 280 -3.73 9.59 -19.60
N LEU A 281 -2.82 9.48 -18.63
CA LEU A 281 -1.38 9.44 -18.91
C LEU A 281 -0.99 8.22 -19.75
N TYR A 282 -1.53 7.03 -19.46
CA TYR A 282 -1.27 5.85 -20.29
C TYR A 282 -1.70 6.08 -21.75
N LYS A 283 -2.89 6.64 -22.00
CA LYS A 283 -3.36 6.96 -23.36
C LYS A 283 -2.43 7.89 -24.13
N VAL A 284 -1.73 8.81 -23.47
CA VAL A 284 -0.75 9.69 -24.13
C VAL A 284 0.36 8.88 -24.81
N VAL A 285 0.72 7.71 -24.29
CA VAL A 285 1.83 6.87 -24.79
C VAL A 285 1.39 5.47 -25.23
N GLU A 286 0.09 5.18 -25.23
CA GLU A 286 -0.46 3.82 -25.41
C GLU A 286 0.04 3.15 -26.68
N GLU A 287 -0.04 3.83 -27.82
CA GLU A 287 0.40 3.29 -29.10
C GLU A 287 1.89 2.91 -29.09
N GLU A 288 2.76 3.82 -28.67
CA GLU A 288 4.22 3.59 -28.56
C GLU A 288 4.56 2.50 -27.53
N TRP A 289 3.84 2.46 -26.40
CA TRP A 289 4.07 1.50 -25.32
C TRP A 289 3.71 0.09 -25.76
N GLU A 290 2.49 -0.12 -26.27
CA GLU A 290 2.04 -1.46 -26.66
C GLU A 290 2.77 -1.98 -27.90
N GLN A 291 3.14 -1.09 -28.85
CA GLN A 291 4.05 -1.46 -29.96
C GLN A 291 5.42 -1.90 -29.44
N HIS A 292 6.01 -1.19 -28.47
CA HIS A 292 7.31 -1.56 -27.89
C HIS A 292 7.26 -2.92 -27.17
N LEU A 293 6.19 -3.19 -26.41
CA LEU A 293 5.99 -4.48 -25.74
C LEU A 293 5.79 -5.63 -26.73
N GLN A 294 5.05 -5.41 -27.81
CA GLN A 294 4.86 -6.40 -28.87
C GLN A 294 6.17 -6.74 -29.60
N GLN A 295 7.12 -5.78 -29.69
CA GLN A 295 8.45 -5.98 -30.27
C GLN A 295 9.46 -6.60 -29.28
N ASN A 296 9.28 -6.42 -27.96
CA ASN A 296 10.24 -6.82 -26.92
C ASN A 296 9.59 -7.69 -25.82
N PRO A 297 8.95 -8.83 -26.15
CA PRO A 297 8.13 -9.60 -25.21
C PRO A 297 8.91 -10.25 -24.04
N GLU A 298 10.24 -10.31 -24.10
CA GLU A 298 11.09 -10.96 -23.09
C GLU A 298 11.66 -10.00 -22.02
N GLN A 299 11.44 -8.67 -22.13
CA GLN A 299 12.19 -7.68 -21.35
C GLN A 299 11.55 -7.18 -20.04
N GLU A 300 10.31 -7.58 -19.69
CA GLU A 300 9.61 -7.12 -18.46
C GLU A 300 9.28 -8.22 -17.42
#